data_AF-A0A8H7S042-F1
#
_entry.id   AF-A0A8H7S042-F1
#
_cell.length_a   1.000
_cell.length_b   1.000
_cell.length_c   1.000
_cell.angle_alpha   90.00
_cell.angle_beta   90.00
_cell.angle_gamma   90.00
#
_symmetry.space_group_name_H-M   'P 1'
#
loop_
_entity.id
_entity.type
_entity.pdbx_description
1 polymer ?
#
loop_
_entity_poly.entity_id
_entity_poly.type
_entity_poly.pdbx_seq_one_letter_code
_entity_poly.pdbx_strand_id
1 'polypeptide(L)'
;MAASSSQGINTLLEAEREAAKIVQKAKQYRIQRLKDARSEANKEIEDLKAQKNLEYQNFVAQHSGASDASLGIVDQETDAKIAEIQSAFAENKDIATEKLLGAIKRVEAKPHINVRV
;
A
#
# COMPACT_ATOMS: atom_id res chain seq x y z
N MET A 1 77.07 -29.82 -30.74
CA MET A 1 76.20 -28.66 -31.06
C MET A 1 74.69 -28.96 -30.96
N ALA A 2 74.23 -30.11 -30.44
CA ALA A 2 72.78 -30.43 -30.34
C ALA A 2 72.10 -30.07 -29.00
N ALA A 3 72.86 -29.90 -27.91
CA ALA A 3 72.31 -29.64 -26.57
C ALA A 3 71.77 -28.21 -26.37
N SER A 4 72.21 -27.24 -27.19
CA SER A 4 71.75 -25.85 -27.10
C SER A 4 70.33 -25.67 -27.68
N SER A 5 69.96 -26.46 -28.70
CA SER A 5 68.64 -26.38 -29.32
C SER A 5 67.54 -27.00 -28.42
N SER A 6 67.85 -28.08 -27.68
CA SER A 6 66.89 -28.71 -26.78
C SER A 6 66.56 -27.85 -25.56
N GLN A 7 67.52 -27.07 -25.05
CA GLN A 7 67.32 -26.22 -23.87
C GLN A 7 66.35 -25.06 -24.19
N GLY A 8 66.50 -24.42 -25.35
CA GLY A 8 65.60 -23.33 -25.79
C GLY A 8 64.18 -23.81 -26.14
N ILE A 9 64.03 -25.03 -26.63
CA ILE A 9 62.70 -25.62 -26.88
C ILE A 9 61.98 -25.91 -25.57
N ASN A 10 62.70 -26.42 -24.55
CA ASN A 10 62.14 -26.70 -23.24
C ASN A 10 61.66 -25.43 -22.53
N THR A 11 62.42 -24.33 -22.61
CA THR A 11 61.99 -23.05 -22.01
C THR A 11 60.75 -22.48 -22.70
N LEU A 12 60.63 -22.60 -24.01
CA LEU A 12 59.43 -22.19 -24.76
C LEU A 12 58.20 -23.04 -24.39
N LEU A 13 58.36 -24.36 -24.26
CA LEU A 13 57.31 -25.27 -23.80
C LEU A 13 56.83 -24.96 -22.37
N GLU A 14 57.76 -24.57 -21.50
CA GLU A 14 57.44 -24.19 -20.12
C GLU A 14 56.69 -22.85 -20.06
N ALA A 15 57.13 -21.85 -20.85
CA ALA A 15 56.42 -20.59 -21.03
C ALA A 15 55.01 -20.79 -21.63
N GLU A 16 54.84 -21.71 -22.58
CA GLU A 16 53.52 -22.05 -23.15
C GLU A 16 52.59 -22.65 -22.09
N ARG A 17 53.10 -23.55 -21.24
CA ARG A 17 52.35 -24.12 -20.12
C ARG A 17 51.95 -23.06 -19.09
N GLU A 18 52.84 -22.13 -18.78
CA GLU A 18 52.53 -21.02 -17.87
C GLU A 18 51.48 -20.07 -18.45
N ALA A 19 51.62 -19.69 -19.73
CA ALA A 19 50.63 -18.88 -20.43
C ALA A 19 49.25 -19.57 -20.44
N ALA A 20 49.21 -20.87 -20.73
CA ALA A 20 47.97 -21.66 -20.70
C ALA A 20 47.33 -21.66 -19.30
N LYS A 21 48.13 -21.83 -18.24
CA LYS A 21 47.65 -21.76 -16.84
C LYS A 21 47.09 -20.37 -16.50
N ILE A 22 47.74 -19.29 -16.93
CA ILE A 22 47.28 -17.92 -16.70
C ILE A 22 45.91 -17.70 -17.36
N VAL A 23 45.77 -18.12 -18.62
CA VAL A 23 44.50 -18.02 -19.35
C VAL A 23 43.40 -18.85 -18.69
N GLN A 24 43.72 -20.06 -18.22
CA GLN A 24 42.76 -20.93 -17.57
C GLN A 24 42.27 -20.35 -16.23
N LYS A 25 43.20 -19.81 -15.41
CA LYS A 25 42.87 -19.08 -14.17
C LYS A 25 42.00 -17.86 -14.46
N ALA A 26 42.30 -17.08 -15.48
CA ALA A 26 41.50 -15.92 -15.87
C ALA A 26 40.06 -16.32 -16.29
N LYS A 27 39.91 -17.43 -17.04
CA LYS A 27 38.59 -17.97 -17.41
C LYS A 27 37.80 -18.44 -16.18
N GLN A 28 38.43 -19.17 -15.26
CA GLN A 28 37.81 -19.62 -14.02
C GLN A 28 37.38 -18.44 -13.14
N TYR A 29 38.26 -17.44 -12.98
CA TYR A 29 37.96 -16.22 -12.24
C TYR A 29 36.74 -15.48 -12.84
N ARG A 30 36.66 -15.38 -14.17
CA ARG A 30 35.50 -14.78 -14.83
C ARG A 30 34.21 -15.52 -14.52
N ILE A 31 34.22 -16.85 -14.59
CA ILE A 31 33.04 -17.68 -14.30
C ILE A 31 32.63 -17.55 -12.83
N GLN A 32 33.61 -17.60 -11.92
CA GLN A 32 33.37 -17.45 -10.49
C GLN A 32 32.74 -16.08 -10.19
N ARG A 33 33.31 -14.99 -10.72
CA ARG A 33 32.78 -13.64 -10.53
C ARG A 33 31.37 -13.46 -11.07
N LEU A 34 31.02 -14.12 -12.19
CA LEU A 34 29.65 -14.12 -12.71
C LEU A 34 28.68 -14.89 -11.80
N LYS A 35 29.13 -15.98 -11.19
CA LYS A 35 28.33 -16.76 -10.24
C LYS A 35 28.11 -15.99 -8.94
N ASP A 36 29.17 -15.36 -8.42
CA ASP A 36 29.12 -14.56 -7.20
C ASP A 36 28.17 -13.38 -7.39
N ALA A 37 28.27 -12.64 -8.50
CA ALA A 37 27.37 -11.53 -8.80
C ALA A 37 25.89 -11.97 -8.88
N ARG A 38 25.60 -13.16 -9.44
CA ARG A 38 24.24 -13.71 -9.44
C ARG A 38 23.78 -14.09 -8.02
N SER A 39 24.66 -14.68 -7.22
CA SER A 39 24.33 -15.06 -5.85
C SER A 39 24.09 -13.84 -4.97
N GLU A 40 24.88 -12.77 -5.13
CA GLU A 40 24.73 -11.52 -4.40
C GLU A 40 23.42 -10.82 -4.79
N ALA A 41 23.12 -10.71 -6.09
CA ALA A 41 21.85 -10.14 -6.56
C ALA A 41 20.64 -10.91 -6.03
N ASN A 42 20.70 -12.26 -5.99
CA ASN A 42 19.61 -13.06 -5.42
C ASN A 42 19.42 -12.82 -3.93
N LYS A 43 20.51 -12.70 -3.16
CA LYS A 43 20.43 -12.35 -1.73
C LYS A 43 19.79 -10.98 -1.52
N GLU A 44 20.23 -9.99 -2.28
CA GLU A 44 19.68 -8.63 -2.19
C GLU A 44 18.19 -8.58 -2.53
N ILE A 45 17.75 -9.38 -3.52
CA ILE A 45 16.33 -9.54 -3.86
C ILE A 45 15.55 -10.18 -2.69
N GLU A 46 16.09 -11.21 -2.06
CA GLU A 46 15.46 -11.87 -0.91
C GLU A 46 15.34 -10.92 0.30
N ASP A 47 16.39 -10.16 0.58
CA ASP A 47 16.41 -9.17 1.66
C ASP A 47 15.40 -8.05 1.40
N LEU A 48 15.34 -7.51 0.17
CA LEU A 48 14.34 -6.52 -0.23
C LEU A 48 12.92 -7.06 -0.11
N LYS A 49 12.70 -8.31 -0.52
CA LYS A 49 11.40 -8.96 -0.42
C LYS A 49 10.98 -9.13 1.03
N ALA A 50 11.90 -9.51 1.92
CA ALA A 50 11.65 -9.63 3.34
C ALA A 50 11.31 -8.27 3.96
N GLN A 51 12.07 -7.22 3.64
CA GLN A 51 11.81 -5.85 4.09
C GLN A 51 10.44 -5.35 3.62
N LYS A 52 10.12 -5.51 2.33
CA LYS A 52 8.83 -5.08 1.76
C LYS A 52 7.65 -5.86 2.34
N ASN A 53 7.82 -7.14 2.63
CA ASN A 53 6.79 -7.93 3.30
C ASN A 53 6.59 -7.47 4.75
N LEU A 54 7.66 -7.14 5.47
CA LEU A 54 7.56 -6.56 6.82
C LEU A 54 6.85 -5.20 6.80
N GLU A 55 7.23 -4.31 5.88
CA GLU A 55 6.56 -3.02 5.67
C GLU A 55 5.06 -3.21 5.36
N TYR A 56 4.74 -4.16 4.48
CA TYR A 56 3.36 -4.48 4.13
C TYR A 56 2.57 -5.01 5.33
N GLN A 57 3.13 -5.94 6.10
CA GLN A 57 2.48 -6.47 7.30
C GLN A 57 2.25 -5.38 8.35
N ASN A 58 3.23 -4.50 8.57
CA ASN A 58 3.07 -3.36 9.46
C ASN A 58 1.99 -2.40 8.98
N PHE A 59 1.95 -2.12 7.66
CA PHE A 59 0.92 -1.28 7.06
C PHE A 59 -0.48 -1.89 7.25
N VAL A 60 -0.62 -3.19 6.97
CA VAL A 60 -1.88 -3.92 7.17
C VAL A 60 -2.26 -3.94 8.65
N ALA A 61 -1.34 -4.18 9.58
CA ALA A 61 -1.63 -4.17 11.01
C ALA A 61 -2.12 -2.78 11.49
N GLN A 62 -1.49 -1.70 11.02
CA GLN A 62 -1.90 -0.33 11.35
C GLN A 62 -3.25 0.06 10.72
N HIS A 63 -3.53 -0.35 9.48
CA HIS A 63 -4.75 0.05 8.77
C HIS A 63 -5.93 -0.91 8.99
N SER A 64 -5.70 -2.18 9.32
CA SER A 64 -6.78 -3.15 9.57
C SER A 64 -7.63 -2.77 10.78
N GLY A 65 -7.02 -2.18 11.82
CA GLY A 65 -7.75 -1.65 12.98
C GLY A 65 -8.31 -0.23 12.80
N ALA A 66 -7.91 0.50 11.75
CA ALA A 66 -8.38 1.87 11.52
C ALA A 66 -9.89 1.91 11.19
N SER A 67 -10.43 0.83 10.62
CA SER A 67 -11.86 0.72 10.35
C SER A 67 -12.69 0.70 11.65
N ASP A 68 -12.24 -0.04 12.67
CA ASP A 68 -12.96 -0.16 13.94
C ASP A 68 -12.92 1.14 14.75
N ALA A 69 -11.78 1.84 14.74
CA ALA A 69 -11.64 3.15 15.37
C ALA A 69 -12.53 4.21 14.68
N SER A 70 -12.61 4.18 13.34
CA SER A 70 -13.48 5.06 12.56
C SER A 70 -14.97 4.79 12.85
N LEU A 71 -15.37 3.52 12.92
CA LEU A 71 -16.74 3.13 13.26
C LEU A 71 -17.16 3.64 14.64
N GLY A 72 -16.30 3.49 15.65
CA GLY A 72 -16.61 3.99 17.00
C GLY A 72 -16.80 5.52 17.07
N ILE A 73 -16.04 6.29 16.28
CA ILE A 73 -16.22 7.75 16.20
C ILE A 73 -17.54 8.09 15.50
N VAL A 74 -17.84 7.42 14.38
CA VAL A 74 -19.09 7.62 13.64
C VAL A 74 -20.30 7.26 14.48
N ASP A 75 -20.24 6.18 15.27
CA ASP A 75 -21.31 5.78 16.18
C ASP A 75 -21.56 6.87 17.25
N GLN A 76 -20.49 7.38 17.87
CA GLN A 76 -20.59 8.47 18.85
C GLN A 76 -21.20 9.75 18.26
N GLU A 77 -20.76 10.15 17.06
CA GLU A 77 -21.32 11.32 16.37
C GLU A 77 -22.79 11.09 15.99
N THR A 78 -23.14 9.87 15.59
CA THR A 78 -24.51 9.50 15.23
C THR A 78 -25.43 9.57 16.45
N ASP A 79 -25.00 9.01 17.58
CA ASP A 79 -25.75 9.07 18.84
C ASP A 79 -25.93 10.51 19.33
N ALA A 80 -24.89 11.34 19.21
CA ALA A 80 -24.97 12.76 19.54
C ALA A 80 -25.99 13.50 18.66
N LYS A 81 -26.00 13.25 17.34
CA LYS A 81 -26.98 13.84 16.42
C LYS A 81 -28.40 13.34 16.66
N ILE A 82 -28.57 12.05 17.00
CA ILE A 82 -29.88 11.51 17.36
C ILE A 82 -30.41 12.22 18.61
N ALA A 83 -29.57 12.41 19.63
CA ALA A 83 -29.95 13.13 20.83
C ALA A 83 -30.34 14.60 20.54
N GLU A 84 -29.60 15.28 19.68
CA GLU A 84 -29.91 16.65 19.24
C GLU A 84 -31.28 16.71 18.52
N ILE A 85 -31.53 15.79 17.58
CA ILE A 85 -32.80 15.69 16.85
C ILE A 85 -33.96 15.43 17.82
N GLN A 86 -33.78 14.54 18.80
CA GLN A 86 -34.80 14.24 19.80
C GLN A 86 -35.12 15.46 20.69
N SER A 87 -34.09 16.21 21.11
CA SER A 87 -34.27 17.45 21.87
C SER A 87 -35.03 18.50 21.05
N ALA A 88 -34.59 18.73 19.81
CA ALA A 88 -35.24 19.68 18.90
C ALA A 88 -36.70 19.27 18.61
N PHE A 89 -36.98 17.97 18.49
CA PHE A 89 -38.34 17.46 18.36
C PHE A 89 -39.17 17.73 19.62
N ALA A 90 -38.65 17.41 20.80
CA ALA A 90 -39.35 17.61 22.07
C ALA A 90 -39.73 19.09 22.28
N GLU A 91 -38.83 20.02 21.96
CA GLU A 91 -39.07 21.46 22.08
C GLU A 91 -40.13 21.98 21.08
N ASN A 92 -40.10 21.48 19.85
CA ASN A 92 -40.94 22.03 18.77
C ASN A 92 -42.25 21.28 18.55
N LYS A 93 -42.41 20.09 19.13
CA LYS A 93 -43.59 19.23 18.95
C LYS A 93 -44.88 19.96 19.30
N ASP A 94 -44.94 20.55 20.49
CA ASP A 94 -46.17 21.18 20.97
C ASP A 94 -46.53 22.39 20.11
N ILE A 95 -45.54 23.23 19.77
CA ILE A 95 -45.69 24.38 18.87
C ILE A 95 -46.20 23.94 17.49
N ALA A 96 -45.66 22.86 16.93
CA ALA A 96 -46.07 22.34 15.64
C ALA A 96 -47.52 21.82 15.68
N THR A 97 -47.89 21.08 16.73
CA THR A 97 -49.26 20.57 16.89
C THR A 97 -50.28 21.69 17.09
N GLU A 98 -49.94 22.73 17.86
CA GLU A 98 -50.83 23.88 18.06
C GLU A 98 -51.05 24.64 16.75
N LYS A 99 -49.99 24.88 15.96
CA LYS A 99 -50.10 25.50 14.63
C LYS A 99 -50.97 24.67 13.68
N LEU A 100 -50.79 23.34 13.66
CA LEU A 100 -51.60 22.42 12.85
C LEU A 100 -53.07 22.47 13.27
N LEU A 101 -53.37 22.37 14.57
CA LEU A 101 -54.74 22.42 15.08
C LEU A 101 -55.38 23.79 14.85
N GLY A 102 -54.63 24.88 14.99
CA GLY A 102 -55.08 26.23 14.70
C GLY A 102 -55.42 26.43 13.23
N ALA A 103 -54.59 25.90 12.33
CA ALA A 103 -54.86 25.92 10.89
C ALA A 103 -56.10 25.10 10.53
N ILE A 104 -56.27 23.91 11.11
CA ILE A 104 -57.44 23.03 10.86
C ILE A 104 -58.74 23.68 11.37
N LYS A 105 -58.70 24.34 12.54
CA LYS A 105 -59.87 25.00 13.13
C LYS A 105 -60.25 26.31 12.44
N ARG A 106 -59.30 26.97 11.75
CA ARG A 106 -59.55 28.23 11.03
C ARG A 106 -60.24 27.94 9.69
N VAL A 107 -61.57 28.00 9.70
CA VAL A 107 -62.38 27.94 8.49
C VAL A 107 -62.57 29.35 7.92
N GLU A 108 -61.88 29.66 6.83
CA GLU A 108 -62.12 30.86 6.03
C GLU A 108 -63.06 30.52 4.87
N ALA A 109 -64.36 30.70 5.07
CA ALA A 109 -65.36 30.55 4.02
C ALA A 109 -65.24 31.72 3.03
N LYS A 110 -64.41 31.55 2.00
CA LYS A 110 -64.32 32.49 0.87
C LYS A 110 -65.22 31.99 -0.26
N PRO A 111 -66.02 32.88 -0.88
CA PRO A 111 -66.79 32.52 -2.06
C PRO A 111 -65.82 32.03 -3.14
N HIS A 112 -66.25 31.05 -3.92
CA HIS A 112 -65.48 30.59 -5.07
C HIS A 112 -65.19 31.79 -5.99
N ILE A 113 -64.01 31.81 -6.61
CA ILE A 113 -63.46 32.94 -7.38
C ILE A 113 -64.42 33.41 -8.50
N ASN A 114 -65.36 32.55 -8.90
CA ASN A 114 -66.33 32.77 -9.98
C ASN A 114 -67.78 33.03 -9.49
N VAL A 115 -68.00 33.33 -8.21
CA VAL A 115 -69.34 33.72 -7.74
C VAL A 115 -69.81 34.99 -8.47
N ARG A 116 -70.96 34.92 -9.12
CA ARG A 116 -71.67 36.06 -9.71
C ARG A 116 -72.83 36.43 -8.79
N VAL A 117 -72.90 37.72 -8.42
CA VAL A 117 -74.01 38.34 -7.66
C VAL A 117 -75.24 38.47 -8.54
#